data_AF-A0A8J4UN09-F1
#
_entry.id   AF-A0A8J4UN09-F1
#
_cell.length_a   1.000
_cell.length_b   1.000
_cell.length_c   1.000
_cell.angle_alpha   90.00
_cell.angle_beta   90.00
_cell.angle_gamma   90.00
#
_symmetry.space_group_name_H-M   'P 1'
#
loop_
_entity.id
_entity.type
_entity.pdbx_description
1 polymer ?
#
loop_
_entity_poly.entity_id
_entity_poly.type
_entity_poly.pdbx_seq_one_letter_code
_entity_poly.pdbx_strand_id
1 'polypeptide(L)'
;MRAHWKETARSSVRVQVFPTMMLFLLWRCAFILLGLSCCLMEVTSSLNLEDPNVCSHWESYSVTVQESYAHPYDQVYYTSCTDILTWFKCTRHRVSYKTAYRRGNKTMYRRKSQCCPGFYESKEMCVPHCAEKCVHGRCVAPNTCQCEPGWGGADCSSACDSSHWGPHCSNRCQCKNGALCNPITGACICTTGYRGWRCEERCEPGTYGNNCQQKCQCQNNATCHHVTGECTCSPGYTGAFCEDLCPPGKHGQQCEERCPCQNGGVCHHVTGECSCPAGWMGTVCGQPCPEGRFGRNCSQECQCHNGGTCSSSTGECFCSPGYTGERCQDECPIGKYGVNCRQTCRCENGAKCYHISGACLCEPGYTGEMCETRICPKGIYGLKCEKQCPCHEPNTQ
;
A
#
# COMPACT_ATOMS: atom_id res chain seq x y z
N MET A 1 20.38 29.27 -30.06
CA MET A 1 20.77 30.62 -30.56
C MET A 1 21.82 31.20 -29.63
N ARG A 2 22.70 32.06 -30.17
CA ARG A 2 23.87 32.78 -29.57
C ARG A 2 23.61 33.27 -28.12
N ALA A 3 24.52 33.09 -27.15
CA ALA A 3 25.79 33.82 -26.87
C ALA A 3 25.55 35.32 -26.51
N HIS A 4 26.18 35.97 -25.53
CA HIS A 4 27.55 35.95 -24.96
C HIS A 4 27.51 36.15 -23.41
N TRP A 5 28.42 35.63 -22.56
CA TRP A 5 29.90 35.80 -22.43
C TRP A 5 30.40 37.17 -21.94
N LYS A 6 31.06 37.18 -20.77
CA LYS A 6 32.42 37.73 -20.61
C LYS A 6 33.14 37.22 -19.35
N GLU A 7 34.26 36.53 -19.58
CA GLU A 7 35.34 36.26 -18.63
C GLU A 7 36.11 37.57 -18.31
N THR A 8 36.90 37.69 -17.24
CA THR A 8 38.36 37.39 -17.12
C THR A 8 38.88 38.17 -15.89
N ALA A 9 40.04 37.94 -15.26
CA ALA A 9 41.05 36.88 -15.31
C ALA A 9 41.83 36.88 -13.97
N ARG A 10 42.57 35.79 -13.71
CA ARG A 10 43.53 35.65 -12.59
C ARG A 10 44.91 36.17 -13.03
N SER A 11 45.62 36.89 -12.16
CA SER A 11 47.09 37.06 -12.29
C SER A 11 47.78 36.90 -10.93
N SER A 12 49.01 36.39 -10.97
CA SER A 12 49.88 36.10 -9.83
C SER A 12 51.27 36.64 -10.15
N VAL A 13 51.95 37.24 -9.18
CA VAL A 13 53.34 37.72 -9.31
C VAL A 13 54.18 37.22 -8.14
N ARG A 14 55.43 36.86 -8.41
CA ARG A 14 56.36 36.20 -7.48
C ARG A 14 57.31 37.17 -6.76
N VAL A 15 57.55 36.86 -5.49
CA VAL A 15 58.87 36.73 -4.82
C VAL A 15 59.94 37.78 -5.12
N GLN A 16 60.27 38.62 -4.11
CA GLN A 16 61.66 38.93 -3.78
C GLN A 16 61.89 39.26 -2.30
N VAL A 17 63.16 39.34 -1.88
CA VAL A 17 63.66 38.56 -0.74
C VAL A 17 64.95 39.16 -0.14
N PHE A 18 65.03 39.25 1.21
CA PHE A 18 66.23 39.55 2.05
C PHE A 18 66.95 40.91 1.84
N PRO A 19 67.81 41.41 2.78
CA PRO A 19 68.40 40.73 3.96
C PRO A 19 68.40 41.46 5.34
N THR A 20 68.70 40.64 6.37
CA THR A 20 69.51 40.92 7.60
C THR A 20 69.14 41.98 8.65
N MET A 21 68.88 41.46 9.87
CA MET A 21 69.59 41.76 11.13
C MET A 21 70.06 43.20 11.42
N MET A 22 69.40 43.86 12.37
CA MET A 22 70.00 44.31 13.64
C MET A 22 68.89 44.55 14.69
N LEU A 23 69.26 44.61 15.98
CA LEU A 23 68.38 44.88 17.14
C LEU A 23 67.42 43.77 17.65
N PHE A 24 67.75 42.50 17.43
CA PHE A 24 67.53 41.51 18.49
C PHE A 24 68.52 41.80 19.64
N LEU A 25 68.12 42.57 20.67
CA LEU A 25 68.74 42.54 22.02
C LEU A 25 68.11 43.47 23.09
N LEU A 26 67.15 44.35 22.76
CA LEU A 26 66.57 45.30 23.74
C LEU A 26 65.09 45.05 24.10
N TRP A 27 64.50 43.93 23.67
CA TRP A 27 63.07 43.60 23.91
C TRP A 27 62.86 42.25 24.60
N ARG A 28 63.77 41.89 25.52
CA ARG A 28 63.59 40.75 26.45
C ARG A 28 63.73 41.09 27.95
N CYS A 29 63.89 42.37 28.30
CA CYS A 29 63.96 42.82 29.71
C CYS A 29 62.72 43.60 30.21
N ALA A 30 61.75 43.92 29.34
CA ALA A 30 60.53 44.64 29.72
C ALA A 30 59.44 43.74 30.34
N PHE A 31 59.65 42.42 30.42
CA PHE A 31 58.69 41.45 30.97
C PHE A 31 58.82 41.17 32.48
N ILE A 32 59.76 41.83 33.18
CA ILE A 32 60.11 41.50 34.58
C ILE A 32 59.77 42.63 35.57
N LEU A 33 59.47 43.86 35.09
CA LEU A 33 59.10 45.01 35.94
C LEU A 33 57.65 45.52 35.78
N LEU A 34 56.82 44.79 35.04
CA LEU A 34 55.35 44.91 35.04
C LEU A 34 54.66 43.70 35.71
N GLY A 35 55.43 42.76 36.25
CA GLY A 35 54.94 41.53 36.92
C GLY A 35 54.79 41.63 38.44
N LEU A 36 54.89 42.83 39.03
CA LEU A 36 54.88 43.05 40.49
C LEU A 36 53.85 44.11 40.95
N SER A 37 52.79 44.29 40.17
CA SER A 37 51.55 44.98 40.60
C SER A 37 50.29 44.21 40.23
N CYS A 38 50.38 42.87 40.26
CA CYS A 38 49.19 42.02 40.36
C CYS A 38 48.74 41.98 41.83
N CYS A 39 48.43 43.15 42.39
CA CYS A 39 47.66 43.21 43.62
C CYS A 39 46.27 42.65 43.30
N LEU A 40 45.85 41.67 44.12
CA LEU A 40 44.57 40.99 44.05
C LEU A 40 43.41 41.99 44.21
N MET A 41 43.03 42.63 43.11
CA MET A 41 41.67 43.10 42.92
C MET A 41 40.89 41.91 42.38
N GLU A 42 40.49 41.01 43.28
CA GLU A 42 39.33 40.17 43.01
C GLU A 42 38.17 41.12 42.71
N VAL A 43 37.85 41.26 41.42
CA VAL A 43 36.60 41.88 41.03
C VAL A 43 35.53 40.98 41.60
N THR A 44 34.86 41.44 42.67
CA THR A 44 33.73 40.74 43.24
C THR A 44 32.63 40.74 42.17
N SER A 45 32.54 39.65 41.39
CA SER A 45 31.48 39.43 40.42
C SER A 45 30.14 39.53 41.14
N SER A 46 29.50 40.68 41.04
CA SER A 46 28.19 40.91 41.61
C SER A 46 27.15 40.37 40.65
N LEU A 47 26.32 39.42 41.12
CA LEU A 47 25.13 38.93 40.41
C LEU A 47 24.40 40.05 39.67
N ASN A 48 24.05 39.80 38.41
CA ASN A 48 23.31 40.77 37.61
C ASN A 48 21.95 41.06 38.25
N LEU A 49 21.75 42.30 38.69
CA LEU A 49 20.52 42.76 39.37
C LEU A 49 19.28 42.76 38.45
N GLU A 50 19.45 42.57 37.15
CA GLU A 50 18.38 42.43 36.15
C GLU A 50 17.97 40.97 35.90
N ASP A 51 18.69 39.97 36.43
CA ASP A 51 18.31 38.55 36.34
C ASP A 51 17.07 38.29 37.23
N PRO A 52 15.94 37.82 36.66
CA PRO A 52 14.70 37.59 37.42
C PRO A 52 14.83 36.51 38.50
N ASN A 53 15.91 35.72 38.50
CA ASN A 53 16.21 34.69 39.50
C ASN A 53 17.14 35.20 40.62
N VAL A 54 17.43 36.50 40.66
CA VAL A 54 18.16 37.15 41.77
C VAL A 54 17.15 37.69 42.80
N CYS A 55 17.17 37.04 43.96
CA CYS A 55 16.39 37.43 45.13
C CYS A 55 17.22 38.38 46.03
N SER A 56 16.55 39.22 46.81
CA SER A 56 17.22 40.08 47.80
C SER A 56 16.80 39.73 49.22
N HIS A 57 17.75 39.59 50.15
CA HIS A 57 17.48 39.38 51.57
C HIS A 57 18.04 40.53 52.42
N TRP A 58 17.51 40.69 53.63
CA TRP A 58 17.98 41.68 54.60
C TRP A 58 19.01 41.06 55.54
N GLU A 59 20.27 41.44 55.38
CA GLU A 59 21.38 41.02 56.24
C GLU A 59 21.54 42.05 57.37
N SER A 60 21.52 41.61 58.62
CA SER A 60 21.76 42.48 59.78
C SER A 60 23.25 42.60 60.08
N TYR A 61 23.70 43.82 60.37
CA TYR A 61 25.09 44.11 60.73
C TYR A 61 25.15 45.10 61.89
N SER A 62 26.08 44.90 62.81
CA SER A 62 26.26 45.79 63.97
C SER A 62 27.16 46.96 63.62
N VAL A 63 26.68 48.19 63.86
CA VAL A 63 27.46 49.43 63.71
C VAL A 63 27.63 50.06 65.08
N THR A 64 28.86 50.48 65.42
CA THR A 64 29.11 51.31 66.60
C THR A 64 28.61 52.73 66.32
N VAL A 65 27.48 53.11 66.91
CA VAL A 65 26.90 54.45 66.80
C VAL A 65 27.19 55.24 68.06
N GLN A 66 27.44 56.54 67.91
CA GLN A 66 27.60 57.47 69.02
C GLN A 66 26.21 57.88 69.54
N GLU A 67 25.76 57.23 70.61
CA GLU A 67 24.47 57.49 71.24
C GLU A 67 24.61 58.59 72.30
N SER A 68 23.73 59.59 72.26
CA SER A 68 23.58 60.56 73.34
C SER A 68 22.85 59.92 74.53
N TYR A 69 23.35 60.16 75.74
CA TYR A 69 22.69 59.78 76.98
C TYR A 69 22.77 60.92 78.00
N ALA A 70 21.80 60.95 78.91
CA ALA A 70 21.78 61.88 80.02
C ALA A 70 22.79 61.44 81.07
N HIS A 71 23.95 62.11 81.13
CA HIS A 71 24.95 61.86 82.15
C HIS A 71 24.68 62.76 83.36
N PRO A 72 24.40 62.20 84.55
CA PRO A 72 24.18 62.99 85.75
C PRO A 72 25.50 63.65 86.17
N TYR A 73 25.43 64.92 86.58
CA TYR A 73 26.50 65.61 87.26
C TYR A 73 25.93 66.44 88.41
N ASP A 74 26.75 66.68 89.42
CA ASP A 74 26.37 67.51 90.54
C ASP A 74 26.58 68.99 90.20
N GLN A 75 25.48 69.75 90.17
CA GLN A 75 25.49 71.18 89.91
C GLN A 75 25.40 71.92 91.25
N VAL A 76 26.54 72.45 91.69
CA VAL A 76 26.63 73.30 92.89
C VAL A 76 26.10 74.70 92.57
N TYR A 77 25.15 75.17 93.38
CA TYR A 77 24.61 76.53 93.31
C TYR A 77 24.50 77.12 94.73
N TYR A 78 24.57 78.44 94.84
CA TYR A 78 24.54 79.12 96.13
C TYR A 78 23.13 79.63 96.42
N THR A 79 22.59 79.27 97.58
CA THR A 79 21.36 79.86 98.14
C THR A 79 21.74 80.80 99.27
N SER A 80 21.00 81.91 99.44
CA SER A 80 21.18 82.75 100.63
C SER A 80 20.87 81.97 101.90
N CYS A 81 21.70 82.16 102.92
CA CYS A 81 21.51 81.59 104.25
C CYS A 81 22.10 82.50 105.31
N THR A 82 21.80 82.24 106.58
CA THR A 82 22.12 83.12 107.71
C THR A 82 23.52 82.91 108.29
N ASP A 83 24.37 82.09 107.68
CA ASP A 83 25.73 81.82 108.15
C ASP A 83 26.69 82.94 107.71
N ILE A 84 27.26 83.63 108.69
CA ILE A 84 28.07 84.83 108.48
C ILE A 84 29.52 84.49 108.10
N LEU A 85 30.01 83.30 108.48
CA LEU A 85 31.39 82.85 108.20
C LEU A 85 31.58 82.45 106.73
N THR A 86 30.49 82.16 106.00
CA THR A 86 30.47 81.81 104.58
C THR A 86 29.90 82.92 103.69
N TRP A 87 29.89 84.17 104.18
CA TRP A 87 29.36 85.34 103.47
C TRP A 87 27.90 85.14 103.00
N PHE A 88 27.05 84.59 103.88
CA PHE A 88 25.62 84.37 103.66
C PHE A 88 25.27 83.48 102.44
N LYS A 89 26.22 82.66 101.96
CA LYS A 89 26.04 81.78 100.79
C LYS A 89 26.27 80.32 101.15
N CYS A 90 25.18 79.56 101.25
CA CYS A 90 25.24 78.13 101.46
C CYS A 90 25.28 77.39 100.12
N THR A 91 26.22 76.46 99.98
CA THR A 91 26.29 75.53 98.86
C THR A 91 25.11 74.55 98.90
N ARG A 92 24.37 74.48 97.80
CA ARG A 92 23.35 73.47 97.53
C ARG A 92 23.74 72.67 96.30
N HIS A 93 23.44 71.38 96.37
CA HIS A 93 23.81 70.37 95.39
C HIS A 93 22.53 69.91 94.68
N ARG A 94 22.55 69.86 93.34
CA ARG A 94 21.43 69.35 92.53
C ARG A 94 21.98 68.45 91.45
N VAL A 95 21.47 67.22 91.38
CA VAL A 95 21.71 66.34 90.23
C VAL A 95 21.07 66.98 88.99
N SER A 96 21.92 67.40 88.08
CA SER A 96 21.60 67.98 86.79
C SER A 96 22.11 67.03 85.70
N TYR A 97 21.53 67.07 84.51
CA TYR A 97 21.90 66.16 83.43
C TYR A 97 22.53 66.94 82.29
N LYS A 98 23.68 66.46 81.82
CA LYS A 98 24.32 66.95 80.59
C LYS A 98 24.26 65.86 79.53
N THR A 99 24.14 66.26 78.26
CA THR A 99 24.28 65.33 77.14
C THR A 99 25.73 64.86 77.10
N ALA A 100 25.94 63.57 77.34
CA ALA A 100 27.21 62.90 77.07
C ALA A 100 27.00 61.85 75.98
N TYR A 101 28.09 61.36 75.41
CA TYR A 101 28.06 60.38 74.34
C TYR A 101 28.71 59.08 74.77
N ARG A 102 28.12 57.95 74.37
CA ARG A 102 28.69 56.62 74.52
C ARG A 102 28.65 55.88 73.18
N ARG A 103 29.57 54.93 72.99
CA ARG A 103 29.50 54.00 71.84
C ARG A 103 28.50 52.90 72.18
N GLY A 104 27.39 52.85 71.45
CA GLY A 104 26.41 51.77 71.48
C GLY A 104 26.51 50.93 70.20
N ASN A 105 26.29 49.62 70.31
CA ASN A 105 26.20 48.75 69.14
C ASN A 105 24.73 48.76 68.66
N LYS A 106 24.49 49.36 67.50
CA LYS A 106 23.17 49.41 66.88
C LYS A 106 23.11 48.46 65.68
N THR A 107 22.13 47.57 65.68
CA THR A 107 21.85 46.70 64.54
C THR A 107 21.25 47.51 63.41
N MET A 108 21.93 47.52 62.27
CA MET A 108 21.47 48.07 61.00
C MET A 108 21.14 46.92 60.05
N TYR A 109 20.34 47.18 59.02
CA TYR A 109 20.01 46.20 57.99
C TYR A 109 20.51 46.70 56.63
N ARG A 110 21.08 45.81 55.82
CA ARG A 110 21.41 46.08 54.42
C ARG A 110 20.76 45.03 53.52
N ARG A 111 20.39 45.44 52.31
CA ARG A 111 19.84 44.54 51.30
C ARG A 111 20.99 43.90 50.54
N LYS A 112 21.06 42.56 50.54
CA LYS A 112 22.07 41.76 49.83
C LYS A 112 21.39 40.90 48.78
N SER A 113 21.91 40.91 47.56
CA SER A 113 21.42 40.09 46.45
C SER A 113 22.05 38.71 46.48
N GLN A 114 21.28 37.68 46.13
CA GLN A 114 21.69 36.28 46.03
C GLN A 114 20.74 35.55 45.09
N CYS A 115 21.12 34.36 44.59
CA CYS A 115 20.18 33.55 43.82
C CYS A 115 18.96 33.12 44.65
N CYS A 116 17.79 33.07 44.00
CA CYS A 116 16.56 32.58 44.60
C CYS A 116 16.66 31.07 44.96
N PRO A 117 15.82 30.57 45.90
CA PRO A 117 15.86 29.16 46.30
C PRO A 117 15.73 28.20 45.10
N GLY A 118 16.61 27.20 45.04
CA GLY A 118 16.67 26.25 43.93
C GLY A 118 17.53 26.71 42.74
N PHE A 119 18.20 27.86 42.83
CA PHE A 119 19.23 28.29 41.88
C PHE A 119 20.59 28.37 42.59
N TYR A 120 21.66 28.12 41.84
CA TYR A 120 23.03 28.31 42.31
C TYR A 120 23.75 29.38 41.48
N GLU A 121 24.68 30.07 42.11
CA GLU A 121 25.48 31.11 41.48
C GLU A 121 26.57 30.47 40.61
N SER A 122 26.62 30.84 39.33
CA SER A 122 27.66 30.41 38.40
C SER A 122 28.12 31.60 37.55
N LYS A 123 29.28 32.15 37.90
CA LYS A 123 29.83 33.42 37.39
C LYS A 123 28.98 34.61 37.84
N GLU A 124 28.10 35.12 36.98
CA GLU A 124 27.30 36.34 37.21
C GLU A 124 25.79 36.10 37.02
N MET A 125 25.39 34.84 36.82
CA MET A 125 24.02 34.41 36.56
C MET A 125 23.56 33.35 37.56
N CYS A 126 22.26 33.32 37.84
CA CYS A 126 21.64 32.29 38.65
C CYS A 126 21.20 31.10 37.79
N VAL A 127 21.88 29.97 37.92
CA VAL A 127 21.61 28.76 37.15
C VAL A 127 20.69 27.83 37.96
N PRO A 128 19.61 27.29 37.38
CA PRO A 128 18.69 26.41 38.10
C PRO A 128 19.38 25.11 38.53
N HIS A 129 19.09 24.66 39.74
CA HIS A 129 19.54 23.39 40.30
C HIS A 129 18.51 22.30 40.02
N CYS A 130 18.92 21.24 39.33
CA CYS A 130 18.16 20.00 39.22
C CYS A 130 18.90 18.91 40.02
N ALA A 131 18.22 18.29 40.98
CA ALA A 131 18.81 17.23 41.83
C ALA A 131 19.17 15.99 41.01
N GLU A 132 18.27 15.57 40.12
CA GLU A 132 18.56 14.60 39.06
C GLU A 132 19.07 15.32 37.80
N LYS A 133 20.03 14.72 37.11
CA LYS A 133 20.61 15.29 35.90
C LYS A 133 19.67 15.09 34.71
N CYS A 134 19.28 16.17 34.04
CA CYS A 134 18.62 16.10 32.74
C CYS A 134 19.53 15.36 31.72
N VAL A 135 19.15 14.16 31.29
CA VAL A 135 19.99 13.30 30.43
C VAL A 135 19.96 13.80 28.98
N HIS A 136 18.77 13.86 28.38
CA HIS A 136 18.51 14.43 27.05
C HIS A 136 17.72 15.73 27.16
N GLY A 137 18.35 16.74 27.79
CA GLY A 137 17.69 18.02 28.05
C GLY A 137 18.56 18.97 28.87
N ARG A 138 17.97 20.11 29.27
CA ARG A 138 18.61 21.14 30.08
C ARG A 138 17.75 21.51 31.29
N CYS A 139 18.36 21.79 32.44
CA CYS A 139 17.64 22.32 33.59
C CYS A 139 17.21 23.77 33.29
N VAL A 140 15.92 24.09 33.38
CA VAL A 140 15.36 25.43 33.06
C VAL A 140 14.75 26.13 34.27
N ALA A 141 14.35 25.39 35.28
CA ALA A 141 13.90 25.87 36.58
C ALA A 141 14.26 24.81 37.64
N PRO A 142 14.16 25.12 38.95
CA PRO A 142 14.55 24.17 40.00
C PRO A 142 13.85 22.82 39.83
N ASN A 143 14.64 21.74 39.79
CA ASN A 143 14.18 20.36 39.52
C ASN A 143 13.26 20.21 38.28
N THR A 144 13.39 21.11 37.30
CA THR A 144 12.57 21.12 36.09
C THR A 144 13.48 21.08 34.86
N CYS A 145 13.56 19.89 34.26
CA CYS A 145 14.20 19.71 32.96
C CYS A 145 13.31 20.21 31.83
N GLN A 146 13.93 20.72 30.76
CA GLN A 146 13.34 20.85 29.42
C GLN A 146 13.97 19.78 28.53
N CYS A 147 13.18 18.81 28.08
CA CYS A 147 13.67 17.69 27.28
C CYS A 147 13.83 18.04 25.80
N GLU A 148 14.80 17.38 25.16
CA GLU A 148 14.96 17.39 23.71
C GLU A 148 13.82 16.59 23.04
N PRO A 149 13.46 16.88 21.78
CA PRO A 149 12.40 16.15 21.09
C PRO A 149 12.73 14.66 20.93
N GLY A 150 11.75 13.80 21.25
CA GLY A 150 11.93 12.34 21.29
C GLY A 150 12.22 11.78 22.67
N TRP A 151 12.38 12.64 23.69
CA TRP A 151 12.65 12.27 25.08
C TRP A 151 11.63 12.88 26.06
N GLY A 152 11.39 12.18 27.16
CA GLY A 152 10.47 12.55 28.22
C GLY A 152 10.81 11.90 29.57
N GLY A 153 9.88 11.99 30.51
CA GLY A 153 10.15 11.76 31.93
C GLY A 153 10.62 13.02 32.65
N ALA A 154 10.81 12.94 33.97
CA ALA A 154 11.20 14.08 34.80
C ALA A 154 12.66 14.53 34.57
N ASP A 155 13.53 13.58 34.24
CA ASP A 155 14.97 13.71 34.00
C ASP A 155 15.35 13.58 32.51
N CYS A 156 14.37 13.47 31.62
CA CYS A 156 14.58 13.23 30.19
C CYS A 156 15.37 11.95 29.85
N SER A 157 15.28 10.90 30.68
CA SER A 157 15.94 9.60 30.44
C SER A 157 15.13 8.64 29.57
N SER A 158 13.80 8.82 29.48
CA SER A 158 12.93 7.90 28.74
C SER A 158 12.68 8.38 27.30
N ALA A 159 12.87 7.50 26.33
CA ALA A 159 12.49 7.77 24.94
C ALA A 159 10.96 7.69 24.79
N CYS A 160 10.39 8.44 23.83
CA CYS A 160 8.96 8.41 23.59
C CYS A 160 8.47 7.03 23.11
N ASP A 161 7.27 6.64 23.53
CA ASP A 161 6.58 5.47 23.01
C ASP A 161 6.11 5.66 21.55
N SER A 162 5.64 4.59 20.91
CA SER A 162 5.19 4.60 19.50
C SER A 162 3.91 5.43 19.23
N SER A 163 3.32 6.04 20.25
CA SER A 163 2.11 6.86 20.18
C SER A 163 2.31 8.33 20.58
N HIS A 164 3.53 8.71 20.96
CA HIS A 164 3.88 10.07 21.39
C HIS A 164 5.17 10.60 20.75
N TRP A 165 5.30 11.92 20.64
CA TRP A 165 6.45 12.58 20.01
C TRP A 165 6.70 14.00 20.52
N GLY A 166 7.84 14.55 20.15
CA GLY A 166 8.27 15.90 20.48
C GLY A 166 8.93 15.99 21.87
N PRO A 167 9.20 17.21 22.37
CA PRO A 167 9.78 17.39 23.70
C PRO A 167 8.79 16.93 24.77
N HIS A 168 9.30 16.28 25.82
CA HIS A 168 8.52 15.65 26.89
C HIS A 168 7.47 14.64 26.40
N CYS A 169 7.59 14.13 25.17
CA CYS A 169 6.60 13.26 24.54
C CYS A 169 5.16 13.82 24.59
N SER A 170 5.01 15.14 24.63
CA SER A 170 3.73 15.79 24.92
C SER A 170 2.74 15.78 23.75
N ASN A 171 3.18 15.47 22.53
CA ASN A 171 2.31 15.42 21.36
C ASN A 171 1.91 13.97 21.05
N ARG A 172 0.62 13.72 20.86
CA ARG A 172 0.11 12.41 20.44
C ARG A 172 0.25 12.20 18.93
N CYS A 173 0.69 11.01 18.53
CA CYS A 173 0.79 10.61 17.13
C CYS A 173 -0.59 10.39 16.50
N GLN A 174 -0.75 10.88 15.27
CA GLN A 174 -2.04 10.90 14.55
C GLN A 174 -2.13 9.90 13.39
N CYS A 175 -1.12 9.04 13.24
CA CYS A 175 -0.98 8.08 12.17
C CYS A 175 -2.13 7.05 12.17
N LYS A 176 -2.48 6.54 10.97
CA LYS A 176 -3.55 5.58 10.71
C LYS A 176 -2.98 4.26 10.19
N ASN A 177 -3.83 3.24 10.08
CA ASN A 177 -3.52 1.96 9.44
C ASN A 177 -2.25 1.25 9.98
N GLY A 178 -2.03 1.36 11.30
CA GLY A 178 -0.88 0.75 11.99
C GLY A 178 0.47 1.43 11.76
N ALA A 179 0.50 2.60 11.11
CA ALA A 179 1.72 3.36 10.88
C ALA A 179 2.33 3.91 12.18
N LEU A 180 3.67 3.85 12.26
CA LEU A 180 4.45 4.40 13.37
C LEU A 180 4.76 5.87 13.12
N CYS A 181 4.93 6.67 14.18
CA CYS A 181 5.42 8.04 14.09
C CYS A 181 6.92 8.13 14.41
N ASN A 182 7.58 9.12 13.83
CA ASN A 182 8.90 9.55 14.27
C ASN A 182 8.80 10.24 15.64
N PRO A 183 9.55 9.82 16.68
CA PRO A 183 9.42 10.38 18.03
C PRO A 183 9.92 11.82 18.16
N ILE A 184 10.73 12.31 17.22
CA ILE A 184 11.28 13.67 17.20
C ILE A 184 10.29 14.64 16.52
N THR A 185 9.75 14.26 15.36
CA THR A 185 8.99 15.16 14.46
C THR A 185 7.50 14.83 14.31
N GLY A 186 7.04 13.69 14.81
CA GLY A 186 5.67 13.21 14.65
C GLY A 186 5.31 12.71 13.25
N ALA A 187 6.23 12.79 12.29
CA ALA A 187 6.00 12.36 10.91
C ALA A 187 5.70 10.86 10.83
N CYS A 188 4.65 10.49 10.10
CA CYS A 188 4.22 9.09 10.00
C CYS A 188 5.05 8.31 8.98
N ILE A 189 5.45 7.09 9.36
CA ILE A 189 6.11 6.10 8.51
C ILE A 189 5.05 5.08 8.13
N CYS A 190 4.57 5.15 6.88
CA CYS A 190 3.44 4.35 6.44
C CYS A 190 3.77 2.86 6.31
N THR A 191 2.82 2.05 6.78
CA THR A 191 2.74 0.62 6.48
C THR A 191 2.57 0.40 4.98
N THR A 192 3.00 -0.78 4.49
CA THR A 192 2.87 -1.16 3.08
C THR A 192 1.40 -1.11 2.63
N GLY A 193 1.15 -0.52 1.47
CA GLY A 193 -0.18 -0.36 0.89
C GLY A 193 -0.93 0.91 1.30
N TYR A 194 -0.28 1.83 2.02
CA TYR A 194 -0.86 3.11 2.43
C TYR A 194 0.05 4.30 2.09
N ARG A 195 -0.57 5.47 1.90
CA ARG A 195 0.07 6.77 1.64
C ARG A 195 -0.69 7.93 2.34
N GLY A 196 -0.16 9.14 2.20
CA GLY A 196 -0.71 10.35 2.83
C GLY A 196 0.02 10.72 4.13
N TRP A 197 -0.17 11.96 4.59
CA TRP A 197 0.57 12.54 5.72
C TRP A 197 0.36 11.82 7.07
N ARG A 198 -0.79 11.14 7.23
CA ARG A 198 -1.09 10.28 8.38
C ARG A 198 -1.30 8.83 7.94
N CYS A 199 -0.90 8.46 6.73
CA CYS A 199 -1.10 7.14 6.14
C CYS A 199 -2.59 6.74 6.05
N GLU A 200 -3.47 7.72 5.84
CA GLU A 200 -4.92 7.52 5.79
C GLU A 200 -5.43 6.97 4.44
N GLU A 201 -4.68 7.17 3.36
CA GLU A 201 -5.07 6.75 2.01
C GLU A 201 -4.51 5.36 1.70
N ARG A 202 -5.31 4.51 1.02
CA ARG A 202 -4.79 3.28 0.39
C ARG A 202 -4.11 3.62 -0.93
N CYS A 203 -3.24 2.72 -1.40
CA CYS A 203 -2.67 2.86 -2.75
C CYS A 203 -3.76 2.86 -3.82
N GLU A 204 -3.51 3.61 -4.89
CA GLU A 204 -4.41 3.71 -6.03
C GLU A 204 -4.39 2.40 -6.84
N PRO A 205 -5.50 2.05 -7.53
CA PRO A 205 -5.55 0.86 -8.37
C PRO A 205 -4.36 0.79 -9.35
N GLY A 206 -3.65 -0.33 -9.34
CA GLY A 206 -2.42 -0.51 -10.12
C GLY A 206 -1.12 -0.14 -9.40
N THR A 207 -1.18 0.28 -8.12
CA THR A 207 0.01 0.51 -7.28
C THR A 207 -0.07 -0.21 -5.93
N TYR A 208 1.08 -0.58 -5.36
CA TYR A 208 1.19 -1.29 -4.09
C TYR A 208 2.50 -0.98 -3.34
N GLY A 209 2.66 -1.60 -2.17
CA GLY A 209 3.92 -1.58 -1.41
C GLY A 209 4.13 -0.30 -0.59
N ASN A 210 5.38 -0.05 -0.17
CA ASN A 210 5.68 1.11 0.66
C ASN A 210 5.51 2.42 -0.12
N ASN A 211 4.75 3.37 0.43
CA ASN A 211 4.39 4.64 -0.21
C ASN A 211 3.83 4.50 -1.64
N CYS A 212 3.25 3.34 -1.97
CA CYS A 212 2.63 3.05 -3.28
C CYS A 212 3.58 3.17 -4.49
N GLN A 213 4.89 2.97 -4.27
CA GLN A 213 5.91 3.16 -5.32
C GLN A 213 5.99 1.99 -6.31
N GLN A 214 5.46 0.81 -5.96
CA GLN A 214 5.53 -0.38 -6.80
C GLN A 214 4.30 -0.43 -7.72
N LYS A 215 4.51 -0.63 -9.02
CA LYS A 215 3.42 -0.81 -10.00
C LYS A 215 3.03 -2.28 -10.09
N CYS A 216 1.72 -2.54 -10.16
CA CYS A 216 1.20 -3.87 -10.37
C CYS A 216 1.46 -4.34 -11.80
N GLN A 217 1.75 -5.64 -11.94
CA GLN A 217 2.15 -6.27 -13.22
C GLN A 217 1.04 -7.15 -13.81
N CYS A 218 -0.16 -7.10 -13.23
CA CYS A 218 -1.30 -7.92 -13.62
C CYS A 218 -1.79 -7.58 -15.03
N GLN A 219 -2.08 -8.60 -15.83
CA GLN A 219 -2.55 -8.52 -17.21
C GLN A 219 -4.08 -8.69 -17.27
N ASN A 220 -4.65 -8.67 -18.48
CA ASN A 220 -6.06 -9.00 -18.73
C ASN A 220 -7.07 -8.22 -17.85
N ASN A 221 -6.79 -6.93 -17.64
CA ASN A 221 -7.58 -6.00 -16.82
C ASN A 221 -7.78 -6.44 -15.35
N ALA A 222 -6.90 -7.31 -14.85
CA ALA A 222 -6.90 -7.75 -13.45
C ALA A 222 -6.49 -6.63 -12.49
N THR A 223 -6.90 -6.78 -11.23
CA THR A 223 -6.53 -5.84 -10.15
C THR A 223 -5.48 -6.45 -9.24
N CYS A 224 -4.85 -5.64 -8.38
CA CYS A 224 -3.84 -6.11 -7.45
C CYS A 224 -4.18 -5.72 -6.01
N HIS A 225 -3.72 -6.54 -5.06
CA HIS A 225 -3.83 -6.24 -3.65
C HIS A 225 -2.85 -5.12 -3.24
N HIS A 226 -3.37 -4.01 -2.70
CA HIS A 226 -2.60 -2.79 -2.45
C HIS A 226 -1.40 -2.98 -1.48
N VAL A 227 -1.41 -4.00 -0.62
CA VAL A 227 -0.30 -4.28 0.31
C VAL A 227 0.78 -5.14 -0.35
N THR A 228 0.39 -6.23 -1.01
CA THR A 228 1.28 -7.33 -1.44
C THR A 228 1.60 -7.34 -2.93
N GLY A 229 0.80 -6.67 -3.76
CA GLY A 229 0.92 -6.68 -5.22
C GLY A 229 0.31 -7.91 -5.91
N GLU A 230 -0.20 -8.86 -5.13
CA GLU A 230 -0.83 -10.10 -5.61
C GLU A 230 -2.03 -9.81 -6.52
N CYS A 231 -2.11 -10.51 -7.66
CA CYS A 231 -3.11 -10.23 -8.69
C CYS A 231 -4.43 -10.99 -8.47
N THR A 232 -5.53 -10.25 -8.39
CA THR A 232 -6.90 -10.77 -8.44
C THR A 232 -7.36 -10.82 -9.89
N CYS A 233 -7.34 -12.01 -10.49
CA CYS A 233 -7.62 -12.20 -11.91
C CYS A 233 -9.09 -11.96 -12.29
N SER A 234 -9.27 -11.33 -13.45
CA SER A 234 -10.54 -11.21 -14.16
C SER A 234 -11.12 -12.60 -14.51
N PRO A 235 -12.44 -12.73 -14.70
CA PRO A 235 -13.05 -13.98 -15.13
C PRO A 235 -12.44 -14.51 -16.43
N GLY A 236 -12.11 -15.80 -16.43
CA GLY A 236 -11.47 -16.49 -17.56
C GLY A 236 -9.94 -16.50 -17.58
N TYR A 237 -9.27 -15.95 -16.56
CA TYR A 237 -7.81 -15.86 -16.48
C TYR A 237 -7.25 -16.37 -15.15
N THR A 238 -6.00 -16.85 -15.19
CA THR A 238 -5.23 -17.37 -14.05
C THR A 238 -3.73 -17.12 -14.25
N GLY A 239 -2.89 -17.63 -13.35
CA GLY A 239 -1.45 -17.32 -13.30
C GLY A 239 -1.13 -16.20 -12.29
N ALA A 240 0.15 -16.04 -11.96
CA ALA A 240 0.60 -15.09 -10.93
C ALA A 240 0.38 -13.62 -11.33
N PHE A 241 0.36 -13.35 -12.63
CA PHE A 241 0.09 -12.04 -13.23
C PHE A 241 -1.18 -12.05 -14.08
N CYS A 242 -2.03 -13.07 -13.95
CA CYS A 242 -3.25 -13.25 -14.76
C CYS A 242 -2.97 -13.33 -16.27
N GLU A 243 -1.81 -13.88 -16.64
CA GLU A 243 -1.32 -14.04 -18.00
C GLU A 243 -1.97 -15.22 -18.75
N ASP A 244 -2.38 -16.25 -18.02
CA ASP A 244 -2.89 -17.50 -18.58
C ASP A 244 -4.43 -17.49 -18.70
N LEU A 245 -4.95 -18.23 -19.69
CA LEU A 245 -6.38 -18.55 -19.78
C LEU A 245 -6.75 -19.64 -18.77
N CYS A 246 -8.03 -19.73 -18.38
CA CYS A 246 -8.48 -20.84 -17.55
C CYS A 246 -8.13 -22.21 -18.14
N PRO A 247 -7.67 -23.18 -17.32
CA PRO A 247 -7.32 -24.50 -17.80
C PRO A 247 -8.57 -25.24 -18.33
N PRO A 248 -8.40 -26.19 -19.28
CA PRO A 248 -9.51 -26.93 -19.86
C PRO A 248 -10.43 -27.55 -18.80
N GLY A 249 -11.74 -27.33 -18.95
CA GLY A 249 -12.75 -27.80 -17.99
C GLY A 249 -13.03 -26.83 -16.83
N LYS A 250 -12.45 -25.62 -16.84
CA LYS A 250 -12.76 -24.53 -15.90
C LYS A 250 -13.08 -23.20 -16.58
N HIS A 251 -13.83 -22.34 -15.90
CA HIS A 251 -14.16 -20.97 -16.34
C HIS A 251 -14.37 -20.03 -15.14
N GLY A 252 -14.79 -18.79 -15.41
CA GLY A 252 -15.28 -17.88 -14.37
C GLY A 252 -14.17 -17.15 -13.60
N GLN A 253 -14.53 -16.52 -12.49
CA GLN A 253 -13.57 -15.77 -11.65
C GLN A 253 -12.51 -16.71 -11.08
N GLN A 254 -11.23 -16.33 -11.19
CA GLN A 254 -10.06 -17.13 -10.75
C GLN A 254 -10.05 -18.60 -11.25
N CYS A 255 -10.85 -18.94 -12.26
CA CYS A 255 -11.04 -20.29 -12.74
C CYS A 255 -11.51 -21.27 -11.63
N GLU A 256 -12.42 -20.83 -10.77
CA GLU A 256 -13.02 -21.68 -9.74
C GLU A 256 -14.20 -22.50 -10.27
N GLU A 257 -14.94 -21.98 -11.26
CA GLU A 257 -16.12 -22.62 -11.82
C GLU A 257 -15.75 -23.79 -12.75
N ARG A 258 -16.53 -24.87 -12.69
CA ARG A 258 -16.30 -26.09 -13.49
C ARG A 258 -17.21 -26.09 -14.71
N CYS A 259 -16.63 -26.35 -15.87
CA CYS A 259 -17.38 -26.34 -17.12
C CYS A 259 -18.51 -27.39 -17.13
N PRO A 260 -19.75 -27.00 -17.48
CA PRO A 260 -20.92 -27.87 -17.42
C PRO A 260 -21.08 -28.78 -18.65
N CYS A 261 -20.22 -28.63 -19.65
CA CYS A 261 -20.36 -29.27 -20.96
C CYS A 261 -20.15 -30.79 -20.91
N GLN A 262 -21.03 -31.52 -21.58
CA GLN A 262 -21.03 -32.97 -21.69
C GLN A 262 -20.54 -33.41 -23.08
N ASN A 263 -20.39 -34.72 -23.29
CA ASN A 263 -20.08 -35.36 -24.59
C ASN A 263 -18.83 -34.80 -25.32
N GLY A 264 -17.86 -34.25 -24.58
CA GLY A 264 -16.65 -33.63 -25.15
C GLY A 264 -16.82 -32.17 -25.60
N GLY A 265 -17.90 -31.50 -25.20
CA GLY A 265 -18.08 -30.06 -25.40
C GLY A 265 -17.04 -29.22 -24.67
N VAL A 266 -16.65 -28.10 -25.29
CA VAL A 266 -15.65 -27.16 -24.76
C VAL A 266 -16.35 -25.88 -24.33
N CYS A 267 -16.14 -25.47 -23.09
CA CYS A 267 -16.64 -24.22 -22.53
C CYS A 267 -15.82 -23.01 -22.97
N HIS A 268 -16.47 -21.85 -23.05
CA HIS A 268 -15.80 -20.57 -23.13
C HIS A 268 -15.15 -20.21 -21.77
N HIS A 269 -13.85 -19.91 -21.75
CA HIS A 269 -13.09 -19.69 -20.51
C HIS A 269 -13.65 -18.56 -19.61
N VAL A 270 -14.22 -17.49 -20.17
CA VAL A 270 -14.88 -16.44 -19.39
C VAL A 270 -16.27 -16.86 -18.89
N THR A 271 -17.20 -17.18 -19.80
CA THR A 271 -18.65 -17.28 -19.52
C THR A 271 -19.15 -18.70 -19.20
N GLY A 272 -18.34 -19.73 -19.44
CA GLY A 272 -18.74 -21.14 -19.31
C GLY A 272 -19.61 -21.68 -20.46
N GLU A 273 -19.98 -20.85 -21.45
CA GLU A 273 -20.86 -21.25 -22.55
C GLU A 273 -20.29 -22.41 -23.36
N CYS A 274 -21.09 -23.45 -23.59
CA CYS A 274 -20.63 -24.67 -24.24
C CYS A 274 -20.68 -24.61 -25.78
N SER A 275 -19.53 -24.86 -26.40
CA SER A 275 -19.43 -25.30 -27.78
C SER A 275 -19.57 -26.82 -27.89
N CYS A 276 -20.65 -27.29 -28.50
CA CYS A 276 -20.93 -28.71 -28.64
C CYS A 276 -20.24 -29.32 -29.85
N PRO A 277 -19.69 -30.54 -29.74
CA PRO A 277 -19.09 -31.24 -30.87
C PRO A 277 -20.17 -31.68 -31.87
N ALA A 278 -19.74 -32.24 -33.00
CA ALA A 278 -20.66 -32.70 -34.02
C ALA A 278 -21.59 -33.82 -33.50
N GLY A 279 -22.87 -33.74 -33.84
CA GLY A 279 -23.90 -34.67 -33.36
C GLY A 279 -24.60 -34.25 -32.06
N TRP A 280 -24.19 -33.14 -31.43
CA TRP A 280 -24.72 -32.69 -30.14
C TRP A 280 -25.11 -31.20 -30.14
N MET A 281 -26.12 -30.86 -29.34
CA MET A 281 -26.60 -29.50 -29.08
C MET A 281 -27.14 -29.34 -27.64
N GLY A 282 -27.72 -28.16 -27.37
CA GLY A 282 -28.20 -27.74 -26.05
C GLY A 282 -27.11 -27.03 -25.25
N THR A 283 -27.52 -26.30 -24.21
CA THR A 283 -26.63 -25.43 -23.40
C THR A 283 -25.46 -26.16 -22.72
N VAL A 284 -25.59 -27.48 -22.53
CA VAL A 284 -24.57 -28.36 -21.94
C VAL A 284 -24.16 -29.51 -22.86
N CYS A 285 -24.54 -29.48 -24.14
CA CYS A 285 -24.20 -30.53 -25.13
C CYS A 285 -24.72 -31.94 -24.79
N GLY A 286 -25.76 -32.03 -23.95
CA GLY A 286 -26.38 -33.29 -23.53
C GLY A 286 -27.46 -33.83 -24.48
N GLN A 287 -27.85 -33.06 -25.51
CA GLN A 287 -28.91 -33.45 -26.46
C GLN A 287 -28.30 -33.85 -27.81
N PRO A 288 -28.66 -35.00 -28.40
CA PRO A 288 -28.24 -35.32 -29.76
C PRO A 288 -28.91 -34.39 -30.77
N CYS A 289 -28.38 -34.29 -32.00
CA CYS A 289 -29.06 -33.53 -33.04
C CYS A 289 -30.46 -34.08 -33.34
N PRO A 290 -31.46 -33.21 -33.59
CA PRO A 290 -32.75 -33.63 -34.11
C PRO A 290 -32.58 -34.20 -35.53
N GLU A 291 -33.53 -35.04 -35.95
CA GLU A 291 -33.54 -35.61 -37.29
C GLU A 291 -33.50 -34.51 -38.36
N GLY A 292 -32.74 -34.75 -39.42
CA GLY A 292 -32.51 -33.78 -40.48
C GLY A 292 -31.45 -32.71 -40.16
N ARG A 293 -30.76 -32.76 -39.01
CA ARG A 293 -29.66 -31.84 -38.68
C ARG A 293 -28.38 -32.54 -38.23
N PHE A 294 -27.25 -31.92 -38.52
CA PHE A 294 -25.93 -32.48 -38.22
C PHE A 294 -24.85 -31.41 -37.91
N GLY A 295 -23.68 -31.89 -37.53
CA GLY A 295 -22.49 -31.06 -37.32
C GLY A 295 -22.46 -30.34 -35.97
N ARG A 296 -21.50 -29.41 -35.82
CA ARG A 296 -21.27 -28.66 -34.56
C ARG A 296 -22.53 -27.86 -34.19
N ASN A 297 -22.99 -27.98 -32.94
CA ASN A 297 -24.25 -27.40 -32.46
C ASN A 297 -25.49 -27.73 -33.33
N CYS A 298 -25.45 -28.80 -34.15
CA CYS A 298 -26.52 -29.18 -35.08
C CYS A 298 -26.94 -28.05 -36.06
N SER A 299 -25.96 -27.21 -36.41
CA SER A 299 -26.15 -25.99 -37.22
C SER A 299 -26.37 -26.27 -38.71
N GLN A 300 -26.03 -27.47 -39.20
CA GLN A 300 -26.18 -27.85 -40.60
C GLN A 300 -27.44 -28.70 -40.81
N GLU A 301 -28.04 -28.60 -41.99
CA GLU A 301 -29.26 -29.30 -42.37
C GLU A 301 -28.95 -30.37 -43.42
N CYS A 302 -29.56 -31.55 -43.25
CA CYS A 302 -29.30 -32.71 -44.08
C CYS A 302 -30.02 -32.60 -45.42
N GLN A 303 -29.29 -32.86 -46.51
CA GLN A 303 -29.78 -32.72 -47.89
C GLN A 303 -30.13 -34.06 -48.53
N CYS A 304 -30.59 -35.03 -47.73
CA CYS A 304 -30.91 -36.37 -48.22
C CYS A 304 -32.29 -36.39 -48.92
N HIS A 305 -32.35 -36.99 -50.10
CA HIS A 305 -33.56 -37.13 -50.92
C HIS A 305 -34.25 -38.48 -50.69
N ASN A 306 -35.42 -38.66 -51.28
CA ASN A 306 -36.15 -39.95 -51.35
C ASN A 306 -36.35 -40.67 -50.01
N GLY A 307 -36.58 -39.90 -48.93
CA GLY A 307 -36.77 -40.45 -47.59
C GLY A 307 -35.49 -41.04 -46.97
N GLY A 308 -34.31 -40.62 -47.42
CA GLY A 308 -33.05 -40.91 -46.73
C GLY A 308 -32.92 -40.10 -45.43
N THR A 309 -32.29 -40.70 -44.41
CA THR A 309 -31.91 -40.01 -43.17
C THR A 309 -30.43 -39.67 -43.20
N CYS A 310 -29.90 -38.99 -42.17
CA CYS A 310 -28.49 -38.61 -42.11
C CYS A 310 -27.84 -38.95 -40.77
N SER A 311 -26.53 -39.16 -40.79
CA SER A 311 -25.68 -39.20 -39.61
C SER A 311 -25.63 -37.81 -38.93
N SER A 312 -25.99 -37.74 -37.65
CA SER A 312 -25.97 -36.48 -36.88
C SER A 312 -24.57 -35.89 -36.70
N SER A 313 -23.52 -36.72 -36.74
CA SER A 313 -22.13 -36.26 -36.63
C SER A 313 -21.52 -35.85 -37.97
N THR A 314 -21.76 -36.58 -39.05
CA THR A 314 -21.08 -36.38 -40.35
C THR A 314 -21.94 -35.77 -41.43
N GLY A 315 -23.27 -35.87 -41.35
CA GLY A 315 -24.21 -35.46 -42.40
C GLY A 315 -24.36 -36.47 -43.54
N GLU A 316 -23.63 -37.59 -43.49
CA GLU A 316 -23.68 -38.70 -44.44
C GLU A 316 -25.10 -39.28 -44.53
N CYS A 317 -25.62 -39.45 -45.76
CA CYS A 317 -26.99 -39.93 -45.98
C CYS A 317 -27.11 -41.45 -45.98
N PHE A 318 -28.08 -41.97 -45.23
CA PHE A 318 -28.50 -43.37 -45.25
C PHE A 318 -29.76 -43.52 -46.09
N CYS A 319 -29.65 -44.23 -47.21
CA CYS A 319 -30.72 -44.28 -48.21
C CYS A 319 -31.80 -45.30 -47.89
N SER A 320 -33.05 -44.87 -48.11
CA SER A 320 -34.21 -45.77 -48.09
C SER A 320 -34.12 -46.85 -49.17
N PRO A 321 -34.80 -48.01 -49.02
CA PRO A 321 -34.74 -49.10 -49.99
C PRO A 321 -35.09 -48.64 -51.41
N GLY A 322 -34.28 -49.04 -52.39
CA GLY A 322 -34.47 -48.67 -53.79
C GLY A 322 -33.77 -47.39 -54.24
N TYR A 323 -33.00 -46.73 -53.38
CA TYR A 323 -32.24 -45.52 -53.69
C TYR A 323 -30.76 -45.61 -53.28
N THR A 324 -29.91 -44.80 -53.92
CA THR A 324 -28.45 -44.77 -53.76
C THR A 324 -27.87 -43.38 -54.09
N GLY A 325 -26.55 -43.24 -53.92
CA GLY A 325 -25.80 -42.00 -54.15
C GLY A 325 -25.64 -41.15 -52.88
N GLU A 326 -24.68 -40.22 -52.88
CA GLU A 326 -24.26 -39.41 -51.72
C GLU A 326 -25.41 -38.72 -50.96
N ARG A 327 -26.48 -38.35 -51.67
CA ARG A 327 -27.69 -37.73 -51.10
C ARG A 327 -28.96 -38.53 -51.41
N CYS A 328 -28.83 -39.82 -51.71
CA CYS A 328 -29.94 -40.72 -52.06
C CYS A 328 -30.78 -40.24 -53.25
N GLN A 329 -30.18 -39.46 -54.16
CA GLN A 329 -30.86 -38.88 -55.32
C GLN A 329 -31.13 -39.87 -56.44
N ASP A 330 -30.38 -40.98 -56.51
CA ASP A 330 -30.43 -41.94 -57.62
C ASP A 330 -31.28 -43.17 -57.25
N GLU A 331 -32.04 -43.70 -58.19
CA GLU A 331 -32.70 -45.02 -58.04
C GLU A 331 -31.66 -46.16 -58.13
N CYS A 332 -31.99 -47.35 -57.61
CA CYS A 332 -31.12 -48.50 -57.78
C CYS A 332 -30.86 -48.83 -59.26
N PRO A 333 -29.60 -49.16 -59.64
CA PRO A 333 -29.29 -49.52 -61.01
C PRO A 333 -30.06 -50.77 -61.44
N ILE A 334 -30.39 -50.84 -62.73
CA ILE A 334 -31.18 -51.92 -63.32
C ILE A 334 -30.64 -53.29 -62.91
N GLY A 335 -31.52 -54.15 -62.38
CA GLY A 335 -31.16 -55.47 -61.86
C GLY A 335 -30.73 -55.49 -60.40
N LYS A 336 -30.81 -54.37 -59.66
CA LYS A 336 -30.60 -54.32 -58.21
C LYS A 336 -31.77 -53.68 -57.46
N TYR A 337 -31.90 -54.03 -56.18
CA TYR A 337 -32.97 -53.52 -55.32
C TYR A 337 -32.59 -53.50 -53.83
N GLY A 338 -33.50 -52.97 -53.00
CA GLY A 338 -33.39 -52.98 -51.54
C GLY A 338 -32.48 -51.88 -50.97
N VAL A 339 -32.16 -51.97 -49.67
CA VAL A 339 -31.29 -50.99 -48.99
C VAL A 339 -29.88 -51.00 -49.60
N ASN A 340 -29.36 -49.81 -49.91
CA ASN A 340 -28.07 -49.59 -50.57
C ASN A 340 -27.90 -50.41 -51.88
N CYS A 341 -29.02 -50.77 -52.54
CA CYS A 341 -29.04 -51.56 -53.76
C CYS A 341 -28.20 -52.85 -53.70
N ARG A 342 -28.13 -53.48 -52.52
CA ARG A 342 -27.24 -54.64 -52.27
C ARG A 342 -27.84 -55.95 -52.79
N GLN A 343 -29.14 -56.02 -53.01
CA GLN A 343 -29.83 -57.21 -53.51
C GLN A 343 -29.86 -57.19 -55.04
N THR A 344 -29.78 -58.37 -55.66
CA THR A 344 -29.78 -58.53 -57.13
C THR A 344 -31.08 -59.19 -57.56
N CYS A 345 -31.74 -58.62 -58.56
CA CYS A 345 -33.00 -59.12 -59.09
C CYS A 345 -32.82 -60.47 -59.78
N ARG A 346 -33.80 -61.36 -59.61
CA ARG A 346 -33.77 -62.74 -60.14
C ARG A 346 -34.79 -63.00 -61.25
N CYS A 347 -35.31 -61.93 -61.85
CA CYS A 347 -36.33 -62.00 -62.89
C CYS A 347 -35.78 -62.63 -64.17
N GLU A 348 -36.52 -63.57 -64.74
CA GLU A 348 -36.20 -64.28 -65.97
C GLU A 348 -36.96 -63.69 -67.17
N ASN A 349 -36.70 -64.24 -68.38
CA ASN A 349 -37.43 -63.93 -69.61
C ASN A 349 -37.50 -62.43 -70.00
N GLY A 350 -36.52 -61.63 -69.56
CA GLY A 350 -36.41 -60.20 -69.86
C GLY A 350 -37.23 -59.29 -68.92
N ALA A 351 -37.91 -59.85 -67.91
CA ALA A 351 -38.70 -59.09 -66.95
C ALA A 351 -37.87 -58.11 -66.12
N LYS A 352 -38.45 -56.95 -65.80
CA LYS A 352 -37.83 -55.91 -64.96
C LYS A 352 -38.25 -56.07 -63.51
N CYS A 353 -37.39 -55.71 -62.56
CA CYS A 353 -37.74 -55.66 -61.14
C CYS A 353 -38.07 -54.24 -60.67
N TYR A 354 -38.91 -54.13 -59.65
CA TYR A 354 -39.08 -52.88 -58.90
C TYR A 354 -37.85 -52.60 -58.03
N HIS A 355 -37.26 -51.41 -58.15
CA HIS A 355 -36.07 -50.99 -57.41
C HIS A 355 -36.21 -51.06 -55.87
N ILE A 356 -37.41 -50.84 -55.33
CA ILE A 356 -37.66 -50.88 -53.88
C ILE A 356 -37.72 -52.33 -53.35
N SER A 357 -38.59 -53.16 -53.94
CA SER A 357 -38.97 -54.48 -53.39
C SER A 357 -38.34 -55.68 -54.10
N GLY A 358 -37.79 -55.50 -55.30
CA GLY A 358 -37.23 -56.57 -56.14
C GLY A 358 -38.26 -57.44 -56.86
N ALA A 359 -39.56 -57.23 -56.61
CA ALA A 359 -40.63 -57.97 -57.27
C ALA A 359 -40.58 -57.79 -58.79
N CYS A 360 -40.86 -58.85 -59.54
CA CYS A 360 -40.73 -58.87 -60.99
C CYS A 360 -42.01 -58.41 -61.69
N LEU A 361 -41.87 -57.47 -62.62
CA LEU A 361 -42.88 -57.07 -63.60
C LEU A 361 -42.71 -57.92 -64.85
N CYS A 362 -43.54 -58.94 -64.99
CA CYS A 362 -43.45 -59.90 -66.08
C CYS A 362 -43.83 -59.30 -67.44
N GLU A 363 -43.04 -59.61 -68.45
CA GLU A 363 -43.38 -59.32 -69.85
C GLU A 363 -44.62 -60.11 -70.30
N PRO A 364 -45.41 -59.60 -71.26
CA PRO A 364 -46.64 -60.24 -71.71
C PRO A 364 -46.43 -61.70 -72.15
N GLY A 365 -47.16 -62.63 -71.51
CA GLY A 365 -47.05 -64.06 -71.76
C GLY A 365 -46.28 -64.85 -70.70
N TYR A 366 -45.71 -64.18 -69.69
CA TYR A 366 -45.03 -64.81 -68.54
C TYR A 366 -45.70 -64.49 -67.20
N THR A 367 -45.51 -65.36 -66.21
CA THR A 367 -46.06 -65.31 -64.85
C THR A 367 -45.14 -66.08 -63.89
N GLY A 368 -45.46 -66.09 -62.59
CA GLY A 368 -44.59 -66.59 -61.52
C GLY A 368 -43.82 -65.48 -60.81
N GLU A 369 -43.23 -65.77 -59.65
CA GLU A 369 -42.54 -64.75 -58.83
C GLU A 369 -41.28 -64.18 -59.50
N MET A 370 -40.62 -64.98 -60.33
CA MET A 370 -39.45 -64.58 -61.12
C MET A 370 -39.79 -64.44 -62.61
N CYS A 371 -41.07 -64.53 -63.00
CA CYS A 371 -41.52 -64.56 -64.39
C CYS A 371 -40.96 -65.75 -65.19
N GLU A 372 -40.63 -66.84 -64.51
CA GLU A 372 -40.06 -68.07 -65.04
C GLU A 372 -41.08 -68.92 -65.83
N THR A 373 -42.38 -68.79 -65.50
CA THR A 373 -43.45 -69.62 -66.05
C THR A 373 -44.12 -68.94 -67.24
N ARG A 374 -44.22 -69.61 -68.40
CA ARG A 374 -45.08 -69.13 -69.50
C ARG A 374 -46.55 -69.31 -69.15
N ILE A 375 -47.37 -68.28 -69.40
CA ILE A 375 -48.84 -68.35 -69.26
C ILE A 375 -49.42 -69.41 -70.20
N CYS A 376 -48.81 -69.61 -71.37
CA CYS A 376 -49.29 -70.53 -72.40
C CYS A 376 -48.28 -71.64 -72.74
N PRO A 377 -48.75 -72.89 -72.97
CA PRO A 377 -47.96 -73.97 -73.55
C PRO A 377 -47.31 -73.61 -74.89
N LYS A 378 -46.28 -74.37 -75.28
CA LYS A 378 -45.61 -74.19 -76.58
C LYS A 378 -46.62 -74.30 -77.73
N GLY A 379 -46.52 -73.39 -78.70
CA GLY A 379 -47.37 -73.35 -79.90
C GLY A 379 -48.67 -72.55 -79.76
N ILE A 380 -49.02 -72.04 -78.58
CA ILE A 380 -50.23 -71.22 -78.36
C ILE A 380 -49.95 -69.93 -77.57
N TYR A 381 -50.75 -68.89 -77.83
CA TYR A 381 -50.61 -67.54 -77.25
C TYR A 381 -51.96 -66.85 -77.01
N GLY A 382 -51.91 -65.69 -76.35
CA GLY A 382 -53.07 -64.87 -75.97
C GLY A 382 -53.47 -65.05 -74.50
N LEU A 383 -54.31 -64.15 -73.98
CA LEU A 383 -54.68 -64.10 -72.55
C LEU A 383 -55.36 -65.38 -72.01
N LYS A 384 -55.89 -66.22 -72.91
CA LYS A 384 -56.48 -67.54 -72.61
C LYS A 384 -55.82 -68.69 -73.39
N CYS A 385 -54.68 -68.45 -74.02
CA CYS A 385 -53.93 -69.45 -74.80
C CYS A 385 -54.74 -70.08 -75.96
N GLU A 386 -55.63 -69.29 -76.57
CA GLU A 386 -56.62 -69.73 -77.56
C GLU A 386 -56.17 -69.55 -79.02
N LYS A 387 -55.01 -68.92 -79.27
CA LYS A 387 -54.48 -68.64 -80.61
C LYS A 387 -53.21 -69.45 -80.87
N GLN A 388 -53.10 -70.08 -82.04
CA GLN A 388 -51.89 -70.84 -82.42
C GLN A 388 -50.79 -69.92 -82.97
N CYS A 389 -49.55 -70.14 -82.54
CA CYS A 389 -48.39 -69.37 -83.01
C CYS A 389 -48.16 -69.63 -84.52
N PRO A 390 -48.01 -68.58 -85.36
CA PRO A 390 -47.86 -68.73 -86.81
C PRO A 390 -46.44 -69.13 -87.27
N CYS A 391 -45.59 -69.63 -86.36
CA CYS A 391 -44.19 -69.97 -86.63
C CYS A 391 -44.06 -71.41 -87.16
N HIS A 392 -43.35 -71.57 -88.28
CA HIS A 392 -42.85 -72.86 -88.74
C HIS A 392 -41.55 -73.20 -88.01
N GLU A 393 -41.52 -74.34 -87.29
CA GLU A 393 -40.38 -74.79 -86.47
C GLU A 393 -38.99 -74.75 -87.15
N PRO A 394 -38.82 -75.00 -88.47
CA PRO A 394 -37.51 -74.95 -89.11
C PRO A 394 -36.83 -73.57 -89.18
N ASN A 395 -37.58 -72.47 -89.00
CA ASN A 395 -37.14 -71.11 -89.36
C ASN A 395 -37.01 -70.14 -88.17
N THR A 396 -37.18 -70.62 -86.94
CA THR A 396 -37.00 -69.82 -85.70
C THR A 396 -35.89 -70.44 -84.86
N GLN A 397 -34.80 -69.70 -84.69
CA GLN A 397 -33.60 -70.08 -83.94
C GLN A 397 -33.74 -69.74 -82.45
#